data_AF-A0A511JEP1-F1
#
_entry.id   AF-A0A511JEP1-F1
#
_cell.length_a   1.000
_cell.length_b   1.000
_cell.length_c   1.000
_cell.angle_alpha   90.00
_cell.angle_beta   90.00
_cell.angle_gamma   90.00
#
_symmetry.space_group_name_H-M   'P 1'
#
loop_
_entity.id
_entity.type
_entity.pdbx_description
1 polymer ?
#
loop_
_entity_poly.entity_id
_entity_poly.type
_entity_poly.pdbx_seq_one_letter_code
_entity_poly.pdbx_strand_id
1 'polypeptide(L)'
;MDEQAPHTHGGWGVRIVLAILAVVISLGVGVTTATAQASFGPHEARYEMTTNGLVVLDLGPLGTLEIDSPLPAGLGLDIVVEEIPASFTEVDDATTLQALNGDLERYVQLFSAPQATVEQVTKALVADALGRAALMLVVLVAGWWLGRLLLGATRRAELANALALHRWRVGVALGLALLLGLLSSSLDPSARPQEVRVASSVFDGSALEGARVTGRLGGVIDTYGAQALAAYRENQEFYAAADKALGQAWDERLTAQPLPTRTPDAADLVTVVVVSDLHCNVGMAPLVTTLVERADAQAVLDAGDTTMNGTGVEQYCVSTFADAIPDGVELVTSPGNHDSEETSAKYAAAGATVLAGKVVDVDGIRVLGDSDPNQTRAGQGTASRGESAQDAGERLEQVACDDEDGVDLLLIHTPDVGTAALESDCVPAQVSGHLHRRYDARQVGLGIRYISSSTAGATLGEATIGPLHGTAELTVLRWDPDRRRFLDYRVVAVHPDTSVDVGPRRPWPVIVVPPTTRPPAGTGGPNLPT
;
A
#
# COMPACT_ATOMS: atom_id res chain seq x y z
N MET A 1 -43.59 34.96 55.28
CA MET A 1 -42.18 35.01 54.87
C MET A 1 -41.79 33.60 54.50
N ASP A 2 -41.14 33.47 53.34
CA ASP A 2 -41.07 32.31 52.46
C ASP A 2 -40.79 30.93 53.06
N GLU A 3 -41.58 29.96 52.61
CA GLU A 3 -41.38 28.53 52.77
C GLU A 3 -40.46 28.05 51.64
N GLN A 4 -39.19 27.81 51.95
CA GLN A 4 -38.22 27.23 51.01
C GLN A 4 -38.58 25.77 50.70
N ALA A 5 -39.06 25.53 49.48
CA ALA A 5 -39.25 24.20 48.94
C ALA A 5 -37.88 23.47 48.79
N PRO A 6 -37.73 22.23 49.27
CA PRO A 6 -36.50 21.47 49.09
C PRO A 6 -36.34 21.05 47.62
N HIS A 7 -35.31 21.58 46.97
CA HIS A 7 -34.92 21.21 45.61
C HIS A 7 -34.58 19.71 45.52
N THR A 8 -35.41 18.96 44.81
CA THR A 8 -35.26 17.51 44.55
C THR A 8 -34.24 17.24 43.44
N HIS A 9 -32.95 17.51 43.67
CA HIS A 9 -31.87 17.23 42.70
C HIS A 9 -31.43 15.74 42.62
N GLY A 10 -32.02 14.83 43.40
CA GLY A 10 -31.51 13.45 43.57
C GLY A 10 -31.85 12.43 42.47
N GLY A 11 -32.78 12.73 41.55
CA GLY A 11 -33.28 11.75 40.56
C GLY A 11 -32.47 11.67 39.26
N TRP A 12 -31.79 12.75 38.89
CA TRP A 12 -31.02 12.83 37.65
C TRP A 12 -29.67 12.10 37.75
N GLY A 13 -29.00 12.19 38.90
CA GLY A 13 -27.69 11.55 39.11
C GLY A 13 -27.73 10.03 38.93
N VAL A 14 -28.76 9.35 39.47
CA VAL A 14 -28.91 7.89 39.33
C VAL A 14 -29.14 7.47 37.87
N ARG A 15 -29.91 8.25 37.11
CA ARG A 15 -30.16 7.97 35.68
C ARG A 15 -28.91 8.16 34.84
N ILE A 16 -28.13 9.19 35.13
CA ILE A 16 -26.84 9.44 34.48
C ILE A 16 -25.88 8.30 34.78
N VAL A 17 -25.77 7.88 36.04
CA VAL A 17 -24.91 6.75 36.43
C VAL A 17 -25.32 5.47 35.71
N LEU A 18 -26.62 5.14 35.62
CA LEU A 18 -27.10 3.96 34.90
C LEU A 18 -26.86 4.05 33.38
N ALA A 19 -26.97 5.24 32.79
CA ALA A 19 -26.67 5.44 31.37
C ALA A 19 -25.17 5.25 31.09
N ILE A 20 -24.30 5.84 31.92
CA ILE A 20 -22.85 5.62 31.85
C ILE A 20 -22.54 4.14 32.01
N LEU A 21 -23.19 3.47 32.97
CA LEU A 21 -23.04 2.04 33.22
C LEU A 21 -23.37 1.22 31.97
N ALA A 22 -24.50 1.49 31.33
CA ALA A 22 -24.93 0.80 30.12
C ALA A 22 -23.91 1.00 28.99
N VAL A 23 -23.40 2.22 28.82
CA VAL A 23 -22.35 2.51 27.82
C VAL A 23 -21.06 1.75 28.14
N VAL A 24 -20.60 1.75 29.39
CA VAL A 24 -19.37 1.04 29.80
C VAL A 24 -19.51 -0.47 29.59
N ILE A 25 -20.64 -1.07 29.97
CA ILE A 25 -20.91 -2.51 29.74
C ILE A 25 -20.90 -2.80 28.24
N SER A 26 -21.62 -1.99 27.45
CA SER A 26 -21.70 -2.16 26.01
C SER A 26 -20.34 -2.07 25.34
N LEU A 27 -19.51 -1.09 25.73
CA LEU A 27 -18.14 -0.95 25.23
C LEU A 27 -17.27 -2.14 25.65
N GLY A 28 -17.37 -2.58 26.91
CA GLY A 28 -16.65 -3.75 27.40
C GLY A 28 -16.98 -5.00 26.58
N VAL A 29 -18.27 -5.30 26.41
CA VAL A 29 -18.75 -6.41 25.58
C VAL A 29 -18.30 -6.24 24.13
N GLY A 30 -18.39 -5.04 23.56
CA GLY A 30 -17.97 -4.75 22.20
C GLY A 30 -16.49 -5.09 21.98
N VAL A 31 -15.62 -4.60 22.87
CA VAL A 31 -14.17 -4.82 22.77
C VAL A 31 -13.80 -6.29 23.00
N THR A 32 -14.37 -6.95 24.03
CA THR A 32 -13.98 -8.33 24.38
C THR A 32 -14.62 -9.40 23.49
N THR A 33 -15.54 -9.02 22.60
CA THR A 33 -16.20 -9.97 21.66
C THR A 33 -16.00 -9.57 20.20
N ALA A 34 -15.12 -8.61 19.94
CA ALA A 34 -14.82 -8.13 18.60
C ALA A 34 -14.19 -9.23 17.76
N THR A 35 -14.63 -9.32 16.52
CA THR A 35 -14.13 -10.27 15.52
C THR A 35 -13.89 -9.56 14.19
N ALA A 36 -12.84 -9.92 13.48
CA ALA A 36 -12.57 -9.41 12.13
C ALA A 36 -12.09 -10.54 11.22
N GLN A 37 -12.39 -10.39 9.93
CA GLN A 37 -11.79 -11.20 8.87
C GLN A 37 -10.85 -10.29 8.08
N ALA A 38 -9.61 -10.71 7.92
CA ALA A 38 -8.62 -10.02 7.13
C ALA A 38 -7.59 -11.01 6.60
N SER A 39 -6.78 -10.59 5.64
CA SER A 39 -5.69 -11.42 5.14
C SER A 39 -4.61 -11.61 6.21
N PHE A 40 -3.98 -12.78 6.17
CA PHE A 40 -2.74 -13.09 6.86
C PHE A 40 -1.79 -13.70 5.83
N GLY A 41 -0.99 -12.84 5.19
CA GLY A 41 -0.20 -13.21 4.02
C GLY A 41 -1.12 -13.62 2.86
N PRO A 42 -0.91 -14.80 2.24
CA PRO A 42 -1.74 -15.27 1.13
C PRO A 42 -3.10 -15.85 1.53
N HIS A 43 -3.39 -15.99 2.82
CA HIS A 43 -4.57 -16.70 3.33
C HIS A 43 -5.56 -15.75 4.00
N GLU A 44 -6.84 -16.12 4.05
CA GLU A 44 -7.79 -15.48 4.95
C GLU A 44 -7.56 -15.94 6.39
N ALA A 45 -7.65 -14.99 7.33
CA ALA A 45 -7.58 -15.27 8.74
C ALA A 45 -8.70 -14.58 9.51
N ARG A 46 -9.13 -15.26 10.56
CA ARG A 46 -10.10 -14.77 11.52
C ARG A 46 -9.41 -14.31 12.77
N TYR A 47 -9.66 -13.06 13.13
CA TYR A 47 -9.11 -12.38 14.29
C TYR A 47 -10.21 -12.25 15.36
N GLU A 48 -9.95 -12.73 16.58
CA GLU A 48 -10.90 -12.68 17.69
C GLU A 48 -10.25 -12.10 18.95
N MET A 49 -10.89 -11.11 19.57
CA MET A 49 -10.41 -10.58 20.83
C MET A 49 -10.61 -11.57 21.97
N THR A 50 -9.58 -11.73 22.81
CA THR A 50 -9.59 -12.58 24.00
C THR A 50 -9.22 -11.77 25.24
N THR A 51 -9.31 -12.39 26.42
CA THR A 51 -9.01 -11.76 27.73
C THR A 51 -7.93 -12.51 28.52
N ASN A 52 -7.13 -13.33 27.82
CA ASN A 52 -6.09 -14.17 28.41
C ASN A 52 -4.69 -13.52 28.38
N GLY A 53 -4.57 -12.31 27.84
CA GLY A 53 -3.31 -11.58 27.71
C GLY A 53 -2.31 -12.19 26.74
N LEU A 54 -2.75 -13.05 25.80
CA LEU A 54 -1.89 -13.68 24.80
C LEU A 54 -2.33 -13.32 23.38
N VAL A 55 -1.37 -13.23 22.47
CA VAL A 55 -1.65 -13.28 21.04
C VAL A 55 -1.32 -14.69 20.56
N VAL A 56 -2.32 -15.40 20.06
CA VAL A 56 -2.21 -16.78 19.59
C VAL A 56 -2.47 -16.82 18.10
N LEU A 57 -1.46 -17.20 17.32
CA LEU A 57 -1.60 -17.49 15.89
C LEU A 57 -1.71 -19.01 15.70
N ASP A 58 -2.90 -19.46 15.30
CA ASP A 58 -3.20 -20.86 14.99
C ASP A 58 -3.10 -21.11 13.49
N LEU A 59 -2.10 -21.89 13.12
CA LEU A 59 -1.81 -22.34 11.75
C LEU A 59 -2.27 -23.80 11.56
N GLY A 60 -3.27 -24.24 12.33
CA GLY A 60 -3.94 -25.52 12.21
C GLY A 60 -2.96 -26.71 12.34
N PRO A 61 -2.84 -27.59 11.33
CA PRO A 61 -1.96 -28.76 11.39
C PRO A 61 -0.46 -28.43 11.55
N LEU A 62 -0.06 -27.19 11.25
CA LEU A 62 1.33 -26.76 11.39
C LEU A 62 1.70 -26.45 12.84
N GLY A 63 0.71 -26.11 13.68
CA GLY A 63 0.89 -25.75 15.09
C GLY A 63 0.51 -24.29 15.38
N THR A 64 0.86 -23.85 16.58
CA THR A 64 0.53 -22.50 17.08
C THR A 64 1.78 -21.69 17.44
N LEU A 65 1.70 -20.38 17.26
CA LEU A 65 2.67 -19.39 17.74
C LEU A 65 1.99 -18.52 18.80
N GLU A 66 2.59 -18.42 19.98
CA GLU A 66 2.04 -17.69 21.12
C GLU A 66 3.03 -16.65 21.63
N ILE A 67 2.59 -15.39 21.76
CA ILE A 67 3.36 -14.29 22.37
C ILE A 67 2.54 -13.60 23.45
N ASP A 68 3.23 -12.95 24.38
CA ASP A 68 2.57 -12.13 25.39
C ASP A 68 1.96 -10.89 24.72
N SER A 69 0.70 -10.61 25.01
CA SER A 69 -0.03 -9.51 24.36
C SER A 69 0.46 -8.16 24.86
N PRO A 70 0.79 -7.21 23.95
CA PRO A 70 1.13 -5.84 24.33
C PRO A 70 -0.12 -5.00 24.69
N LEU A 71 -1.33 -5.56 24.54
CA LEU A 71 -2.58 -4.83 24.76
C LEU A 71 -2.85 -4.60 26.27
N PRO A 72 -3.43 -3.45 26.64
CA PRO A 72 -3.73 -3.14 28.03
C PRO A 72 -4.82 -4.06 28.60
N ALA A 73 -4.89 -4.11 29.93
CA ALA A 73 -5.97 -4.78 30.69
C ALA A 73 -6.13 -6.29 30.43
N GLY A 74 -5.06 -6.97 29.99
CA GLY A 74 -5.08 -8.42 29.76
C GLY A 74 -5.83 -8.84 28.50
N LEU A 75 -6.06 -7.92 27.57
CA LEU A 75 -6.62 -8.27 26.27
C LEU A 75 -5.61 -9.08 25.46
N GLY A 76 -6.11 -10.12 24.79
CA GLY A 76 -5.37 -10.96 23.88
C GLY A 76 -6.03 -10.99 22.51
N LEU A 77 -5.43 -11.72 21.57
CA LEU A 77 -5.91 -11.83 20.19
C LEU A 77 -5.65 -13.25 19.67
N ASP A 78 -6.71 -13.97 19.33
CA ASP A 78 -6.60 -15.26 18.64
C ASP A 78 -6.73 -15.01 17.12
N ILE A 79 -5.80 -15.57 16.36
CA ILE A 79 -5.69 -15.44 14.90
C ILE A 79 -5.74 -16.85 14.33
N VAL A 80 -6.82 -17.22 13.66
CA VAL A 80 -6.98 -18.53 13.03
C VAL A 80 -6.89 -18.40 11.53
N VAL A 81 -5.90 -19.05 10.91
CA VAL A 81 -5.73 -19.04 9.45
C VAL A 81 -6.63 -20.10 8.81
N GLU A 82 -7.55 -19.69 7.94
CA GLU A 82 -8.66 -20.54 7.48
C GLU A 82 -8.28 -21.45 6.29
N GLU A 83 -7.35 -21.03 5.43
CA GLU A 83 -6.88 -21.83 4.29
C GLU A 83 -5.41 -22.23 4.47
N ILE A 84 -5.14 -23.53 4.64
CA ILE A 84 -3.78 -24.07 4.52
C ILE A 84 -3.86 -25.20 3.50
N PRO A 85 -3.16 -25.10 2.35
CA PRO A 85 -3.23 -26.12 1.31
C PRO A 85 -2.91 -27.51 1.88
N ALA A 86 -3.82 -28.45 1.67
CA ALA A 86 -3.65 -29.85 2.07
C ALA A 86 -2.46 -30.53 1.35
N SER A 87 -1.85 -29.90 0.35
CA SER A 87 -0.64 -30.38 -0.34
C SER A 87 0.60 -30.51 0.56
N PHE A 88 0.59 -30.01 1.80
CA PHE A 88 1.62 -30.34 2.79
C PHE A 88 1.51 -31.76 3.37
N THR A 89 0.54 -32.56 2.91
CA THR A 89 0.30 -33.92 3.40
C THR A 89 0.73 -35.05 2.46
N GLU A 90 1.05 -34.80 1.17
CA GLU A 90 1.53 -35.85 0.25
C GLU A 90 2.53 -35.34 -0.84
N VAL A 91 3.73 -35.94 -0.87
CA VAL A 91 4.69 -36.17 -2.00
C VAL A 91 5.86 -35.18 -2.32
N ASP A 92 7.05 -35.80 -2.42
CA ASP A 92 8.39 -35.48 -2.98
C ASP A 92 9.13 -34.16 -2.67
N ASP A 93 10.39 -34.34 -2.23
CA ASP A 93 11.38 -33.33 -1.82
C ASP A 93 11.80 -32.35 -2.94
N ALA A 94 11.59 -32.71 -4.21
CA ALA A 94 12.00 -31.89 -5.36
C ALA A 94 10.93 -30.86 -5.76
N THR A 95 9.64 -31.19 -5.62
CA THR A 95 8.50 -30.29 -5.88
C THR A 95 8.26 -29.32 -4.73
N THR A 96 8.65 -29.71 -3.52
CA THR A 96 8.55 -28.88 -2.32
C THR A 96 9.48 -27.68 -2.37
N LEU A 97 10.71 -27.76 -2.89
CA LEU A 97 11.61 -26.58 -2.96
C LEU A 97 11.11 -25.47 -3.89
N GLN A 98 10.47 -25.80 -5.01
CA GLN A 98 9.87 -24.80 -5.90
C GLN A 98 8.55 -24.23 -5.36
N ALA A 99 7.71 -25.07 -4.72
CA ALA A 99 6.52 -24.61 -4.02
C ALA A 99 6.87 -23.78 -2.78
N LEU A 100 7.88 -24.18 -2.03
CA LEU A 100 8.45 -23.45 -0.89
C LEU A 100 9.10 -22.16 -1.35
N ASN A 101 9.77 -22.05 -2.51
CA ASN A 101 10.27 -20.75 -2.97
C ASN A 101 9.11 -19.78 -3.29
N GLY A 102 8.06 -20.23 -3.99
CA GLY A 102 6.90 -19.39 -4.30
C GLY A 102 6.00 -19.06 -3.11
N ASP A 103 5.99 -19.91 -2.08
CA ASP A 103 5.31 -19.66 -0.80
C ASP A 103 6.19 -18.85 0.15
N LEU A 104 7.51 -19.07 0.16
CA LEU A 104 8.49 -18.31 0.92
C LEU A 104 8.56 -16.88 0.41
N GLU A 105 8.49 -16.63 -0.91
CA GLU A 105 8.31 -15.29 -1.47
C GLU A 105 7.06 -14.62 -0.89
N ARG A 106 5.92 -15.32 -0.83
CA ARG A 106 4.65 -14.81 -0.27
C ARG A 106 4.66 -14.64 1.26
N TYR A 107 5.39 -15.47 1.99
CA TYR A 107 5.61 -15.28 3.42
C TYR A 107 6.63 -14.17 3.71
N VAL A 108 7.67 -14.03 2.89
CA VAL A 108 8.63 -12.92 2.95
C VAL A 108 7.94 -11.58 2.68
N GLN A 109 6.94 -11.54 1.79
CA GLN A 109 6.05 -10.38 1.60
C GLN A 109 5.24 -10.00 2.86
N LEU A 110 4.84 -10.98 3.68
CA LEU A 110 4.18 -10.70 4.98
C LEU A 110 5.16 -10.10 6.00
N PHE A 111 6.43 -10.52 5.96
CA PHE A 111 7.46 -10.05 6.89
C PHE A 111 8.17 -8.75 6.43
N SER A 112 8.02 -8.34 5.16
CA SER A 112 8.65 -7.12 4.63
C SER A 112 7.96 -5.82 5.08
N ALA A 113 6.63 -5.83 5.33
CA ALA A 113 5.86 -4.66 5.77
C ALA A 113 4.67 -5.00 6.70
N PRO A 114 4.90 -5.52 7.93
CA PRO A 114 3.84 -6.00 8.82
C PRO A 114 2.85 -4.93 9.31
N GLN A 115 3.22 -3.64 9.22
CA GLN A 115 2.46 -2.54 9.81
C GLN A 115 1.12 -2.29 9.12
N ALA A 116 1.03 -2.46 7.79
CA ALA A 116 -0.19 -2.22 7.02
C ALA A 116 -1.29 -3.23 7.36
N THR A 117 -0.92 -4.51 7.50
CA THR A 117 -1.83 -5.58 7.92
C THR A 117 -2.38 -5.30 9.32
N VAL A 118 -1.52 -4.87 10.25
CA VAL A 118 -1.93 -4.52 11.62
C VAL A 118 -2.93 -3.37 11.62
N GLU A 119 -2.71 -2.33 10.82
CA GLU A 119 -3.62 -1.18 10.76
C GLU A 119 -5.01 -1.58 10.20
N GLN A 120 -5.04 -2.37 9.13
CA GLN A 120 -6.29 -2.85 8.54
C GLN A 120 -7.09 -3.72 9.52
N VAL A 121 -6.44 -4.68 10.18
CA VAL A 121 -7.04 -5.55 11.21
C VAL A 121 -7.55 -4.70 12.38
N THR A 122 -6.77 -3.72 12.82
CA THR A 122 -7.16 -2.81 13.92
C THR A 122 -8.41 -2.03 13.57
N LYS A 123 -8.48 -1.42 12.37
CA LYS A 123 -9.67 -0.68 11.92
C LYS A 123 -10.90 -1.59 11.85
N ALA A 124 -10.75 -2.80 11.33
CA ALA A 124 -11.84 -3.78 11.24
C ALA A 124 -12.36 -4.21 12.63
N LEU A 125 -11.44 -4.54 13.57
CA LEU A 125 -11.79 -4.91 14.95
C LEU A 125 -12.47 -3.77 15.69
N VAL A 126 -12.00 -2.52 15.52
CA VAL A 126 -12.64 -1.34 16.12
C VAL A 126 -14.04 -1.12 15.57
N ALA A 127 -14.24 -1.26 14.25
CA ALA A 127 -15.55 -1.12 13.63
C ALA A 127 -16.54 -2.17 14.15
N ASP A 128 -16.12 -3.44 14.22
CA ASP A 128 -16.95 -4.52 14.76
C ASP A 128 -17.23 -4.34 16.26
N ALA A 129 -16.23 -3.94 17.05
CA ALA A 129 -16.38 -3.65 18.47
C ALA A 129 -17.43 -2.56 18.72
N LEU A 130 -17.41 -1.48 17.94
CA LEU A 130 -18.40 -0.41 18.01
C LEU A 130 -19.80 -0.88 17.59
N GLY A 131 -19.89 -1.70 16.55
CA GLY A 131 -21.15 -2.31 16.10
C GLY A 131 -21.78 -3.19 17.19
N ARG A 132 -20.99 -4.06 17.80
CA ARG A 132 -21.41 -4.93 18.92
C ARG A 132 -21.78 -4.13 20.17
N ALA A 133 -21.02 -3.10 20.50
CA ALA A 133 -21.33 -2.20 21.60
C ALA A 133 -22.67 -1.49 21.37
N ALA A 134 -22.91 -0.97 20.17
CA ALA A 134 -24.17 -0.34 19.81
C ALA A 134 -25.36 -1.32 19.91
N LEU A 135 -25.19 -2.55 19.40
CA LEU A 135 -26.21 -3.60 19.52
C LEU A 135 -26.51 -3.92 20.99
N MET A 136 -25.48 -4.11 21.81
CA MET A 136 -25.64 -4.38 23.24
C MET A 136 -26.35 -3.23 23.95
N LEU A 137 -26.02 -1.98 23.59
CA LEU A 137 -26.69 -0.80 24.14
C LEU A 137 -28.18 -0.79 23.79
N VAL A 138 -28.53 -1.11 22.54
CA VAL A 138 -29.93 -1.24 22.11
C VAL A 138 -30.65 -2.33 22.91
N VAL A 139 -30.02 -3.48 23.12
CA VAL A 139 -30.59 -4.58 23.94
C VAL A 139 -30.83 -4.13 25.38
N LEU A 140 -29.86 -3.47 26.02
CA LEU A 140 -30.00 -2.96 27.38
C LEU A 140 -31.12 -1.93 27.50
N VAL A 141 -31.21 -0.99 26.55
CA VAL A 141 -32.25 0.04 26.50
C VAL A 141 -33.63 -0.58 26.24
N ALA A 142 -33.73 -1.51 25.28
CA ALA A 142 -34.98 -2.22 24.98
C ALA A 142 -35.44 -3.06 26.17
N GLY A 143 -34.54 -3.80 26.82
CA GLY A 143 -34.82 -4.57 28.03
C GLY A 143 -35.30 -3.69 29.18
N TRP A 144 -34.69 -2.51 29.36
CA TRP A 144 -35.14 -1.52 30.34
C TRP A 144 -36.58 -1.04 30.06
N TRP A 145 -36.90 -0.69 28.82
CA TRP A 145 -38.24 -0.26 28.42
C TRP A 145 -39.27 -1.39 28.54
N LEU A 146 -38.93 -2.61 28.12
CA LEU A 146 -39.78 -3.79 28.24
C LEU A 146 -40.08 -4.11 29.71
N GLY A 147 -39.06 -4.10 30.58
CA GLY A 147 -39.24 -4.27 32.02
C GLY A 147 -40.15 -3.19 32.60
N ARG A 148 -40.00 -1.94 32.15
CA ARG A 148 -40.89 -0.83 32.55
C ARG A 148 -42.32 -0.99 32.06
N LEU A 149 -42.56 -1.63 30.92
CA LEU A 149 -43.88 -1.92 30.39
C LEU A 149 -44.54 -3.06 31.21
N LEU A 150 -43.82 -4.17 31.41
CA LEU A 150 -44.29 -5.35 32.14
C LEU A 150 -44.62 -5.06 33.61
N LEU A 151 -43.84 -4.20 34.27
CA LEU A 151 -44.10 -3.81 35.67
C LEU A 151 -45.33 -2.90 35.81
N GLY A 152 -45.74 -2.14 34.78
CA GLY A 152 -46.86 -1.20 34.90
C GLY A 152 -46.59 0.02 35.79
N ALA A 153 -47.45 1.04 35.75
CA ALA A 153 -47.20 2.31 36.47
C ALA A 153 -47.28 2.18 38.00
N THR A 154 -48.17 1.33 38.50
CA THR A 154 -48.44 1.15 39.94
C THR A 154 -47.28 0.45 40.66
N ARG A 155 -46.84 -0.72 40.21
CA ARG A 155 -45.67 -1.42 40.81
C ARG A 155 -44.38 -0.61 40.70
N ARG A 156 -44.21 0.17 39.61
CA ARG A 156 -43.04 1.07 39.47
C ARG A 156 -43.03 2.16 40.55
N ALA A 157 -44.19 2.71 40.91
CA ALA A 157 -44.31 3.70 41.98
C ALA A 157 -44.07 3.07 43.37
N GLU A 158 -44.59 1.86 43.60
CA GLU A 158 -44.34 1.09 44.83
C GLU A 158 -42.86 0.77 45.03
N LEU A 159 -42.19 0.26 43.99
CA LEU A 159 -40.76 -0.02 44.00
C LEU A 159 -39.94 1.26 44.20
N ALA A 160 -40.28 2.34 43.50
CA ALA A 160 -39.58 3.62 43.65
C ALA A 160 -39.68 4.16 45.09
N ASN A 161 -40.85 4.04 45.74
CA ASN A 161 -41.05 4.45 47.12
C ASN A 161 -40.30 3.54 48.11
N ALA A 162 -40.30 2.23 47.90
CA ALA A 162 -39.54 1.28 48.72
C ALA A 162 -38.01 1.49 48.62
N LEU A 163 -37.53 1.81 47.41
CA LEU A 163 -36.11 2.05 47.12
C LEU A 163 -35.66 3.48 47.47
N ALA A 164 -36.59 4.42 47.69
CA ALA A 164 -36.28 5.82 47.96
C ALA A 164 -35.41 6.03 49.21
N LEU A 165 -35.56 5.18 50.23
CA LEU A 165 -34.77 5.22 51.48
C LEU A 165 -33.39 4.56 51.35
N HIS A 166 -33.19 3.70 50.33
CA HIS A 166 -31.99 2.89 50.15
C HIS A 166 -31.25 3.23 48.85
N ARG A 167 -31.60 4.35 48.19
CA ARG A 167 -31.09 4.77 46.88
C ARG A 167 -29.57 4.70 46.72
N TRP A 168 -28.82 5.08 47.76
CA TRP A 168 -27.35 5.04 47.74
C TRP A 168 -26.80 3.61 47.90
N ARG A 169 -27.41 2.78 48.76
CA ARG A 169 -27.04 1.38 48.97
C ARG A 169 -27.31 0.54 47.73
N VAL A 170 -28.41 0.83 47.02
CA VAL A 170 -28.74 0.17 45.76
C VAL A 170 -27.80 0.61 44.63
N GLY A 171 -27.41 1.89 44.59
CA GLY A 171 -26.39 2.38 43.67
C GLY A 171 -25.02 1.71 43.92
N VAL A 172 -24.61 1.58 45.18
CA VAL A 172 -23.37 0.88 45.56
C VAL A 172 -23.45 -0.62 45.24
N ALA A 173 -24.57 -1.28 45.53
CA ALA A 173 -24.76 -2.70 45.24
C ALA A 173 -24.77 -2.99 43.73
N LEU A 174 -25.40 -2.13 42.92
CA LEU A 174 -25.35 -2.22 41.45
C LEU A 174 -23.94 -1.96 40.92
N GLY A 175 -23.23 -0.96 41.46
CA GLY A 175 -21.84 -0.70 41.10
C GLY A 175 -20.91 -1.85 41.46
N LEU A 176 -21.10 -2.47 42.64
CA LEU A 176 -20.30 -3.60 43.10
C LEU A 176 -20.63 -4.87 42.29
N ALA A 177 -21.90 -5.13 42.00
CA ALA A 177 -22.32 -6.22 41.13
C ALA A 177 -21.80 -6.04 39.70
N LEU A 178 -21.67 -4.80 39.24
CA LEU A 178 -21.05 -4.50 37.95
C LEU A 178 -19.53 -4.74 37.96
N LEU A 179 -18.84 -4.27 39.00
CA LEU A 179 -17.42 -4.48 39.18
C LEU A 179 -17.11 -5.99 39.22
N LEU A 180 -17.93 -6.74 39.98
CA LEU A 180 -17.86 -8.20 40.05
C LEU A 180 -18.21 -8.87 38.72
N GLY A 181 -19.19 -8.38 37.97
CA GLY A 181 -19.54 -8.90 36.64
C GLY A 181 -18.39 -8.72 35.64
N LEU A 182 -17.80 -7.52 35.59
CA LEU A 182 -16.65 -7.19 34.74
C LEU A 182 -15.40 -8.00 35.12
N LEU A 183 -15.17 -8.22 36.42
CA LEU A 183 -14.08 -9.08 36.92
C LEU A 183 -14.36 -10.58 36.69
N SER A 184 -15.63 -11.00 36.64
CA SER A 184 -16.01 -12.40 36.39
C SER A 184 -15.91 -12.77 34.92
N SER A 185 -16.14 -11.82 34.00
CA SER A 185 -15.85 -12.00 32.56
C SER A 185 -14.35 -12.16 32.28
N SER A 186 -13.47 -11.80 33.22
CA SER A 186 -12.03 -12.07 33.16
C SER A 186 -11.66 -13.49 33.65
N LEU A 187 -12.61 -14.23 34.21
CA LEU A 187 -12.42 -15.59 34.71
C LEU A 187 -13.16 -16.56 33.80
N ASP A 188 -12.59 -16.80 32.61
CA ASP A 188 -13.07 -17.87 31.75
C ASP A 188 -12.74 -19.23 32.39
N PRO A 189 -13.75 -20.05 32.79
CA PRO A 189 -13.51 -21.42 33.27
C PRO A 189 -12.95 -22.34 32.17
N SER A 190 -12.98 -21.86 30.92
CA SER A 190 -12.47 -22.53 29.72
C SER A 190 -10.98 -22.25 29.48
N ALA A 191 -10.31 -21.48 30.35
CA ALA A 191 -8.87 -21.34 30.35
C ALA A 191 -8.24 -22.74 30.47
N ARG A 192 -7.92 -23.33 29.31
CA ARG A 192 -7.18 -24.58 29.20
C ARG A 192 -5.96 -24.45 30.10
N PRO A 193 -5.58 -25.49 30.87
CA PRO A 193 -4.36 -25.45 31.65
C PRO A 193 -3.23 -24.98 30.73
N GLN A 194 -2.66 -23.81 31.00
CA GLN A 194 -1.48 -23.36 30.28
C GLN A 194 -0.39 -24.37 30.61
N GLU A 195 -0.12 -25.28 29.68
CA GLU A 195 1.16 -25.96 29.67
C GLU A 195 2.22 -24.86 29.67
N VAL A 196 3.08 -24.87 30.68
CA VAL A 196 4.22 -23.95 30.75
C VAL A 196 5.11 -24.27 29.55
N ARG A 197 4.89 -23.55 28.45
CA ARG A 197 5.59 -23.75 27.18
C ARG A 197 6.86 -22.91 27.18
N VAL A 198 7.96 -23.55 26.82
CA VAL A 198 9.29 -22.94 26.80
C VAL A 198 9.36 -22.00 25.60
N ALA A 199 9.77 -20.74 25.83
CA ALA A 199 10.03 -19.79 24.76
C ALA A 199 11.18 -20.30 23.87
N SER A 200 11.06 -20.13 22.56
CA SER A 200 12.14 -20.48 21.63
C SER A 200 13.22 -19.40 21.68
N SER A 201 14.47 -19.81 21.92
CA SER A 201 15.63 -18.91 21.91
C SER A 201 15.94 -18.37 20.51
N VAL A 202 15.29 -18.87 19.45
CA VAL A 202 15.45 -18.37 18.07
C VAL A 202 14.98 -16.93 17.94
N PHE A 203 14.03 -16.51 18.78
CA PHE A 203 13.45 -15.17 18.72
C PHE A 203 14.09 -14.17 19.68
N ASP A 204 15.13 -14.55 20.42
CA ASP A 204 15.84 -13.66 21.34
C ASP A 204 16.42 -12.44 20.60
N GLY A 205 16.11 -11.23 21.07
CA GLY A 205 16.52 -9.98 20.40
C GLY A 205 15.73 -9.66 19.11
N SER A 206 14.55 -10.24 18.94
CA SER A 206 13.60 -9.91 17.86
C SER A 206 12.28 -9.37 18.42
N ALA A 207 11.39 -8.89 17.54
CA ALA A 207 10.04 -8.47 17.94
C ALA A 207 9.17 -9.61 18.50
N LEU A 208 9.58 -10.87 18.31
CA LEU A 208 8.92 -12.07 18.81
C LEU A 208 9.65 -12.68 20.02
N GLU A 209 10.51 -11.91 20.71
CA GLU A 209 11.21 -12.39 21.90
C GLU A 209 10.22 -12.94 22.94
N GLY A 210 10.50 -14.15 23.45
CA GLY A 210 9.59 -14.88 24.33
C GLY A 210 8.51 -15.70 23.62
N ALA A 211 8.48 -15.73 22.28
CA ALA A 211 7.51 -16.51 21.54
C ALA A 211 7.62 -18.02 21.80
N ARG A 212 6.46 -18.65 21.95
CA ARG A 212 6.30 -20.08 22.23
C ARG A 212 5.69 -20.72 20.99
N VAL A 213 6.38 -21.71 20.42
CA VAL A 213 5.98 -22.37 19.16
C VAL A 213 5.65 -23.83 19.41
N THR A 214 4.59 -24.33 18.80
CA THR A 214 4.19 -25.74 18.88
C THR A 214 4.10 -26.39 17.50
N GLY A 215 3.93 -27.71 17.48
CA GLY A 215 3.70 -28.48 16.26
C GLY A 215 4.91 -28.57 15.34
N ARG A 216 4.65 -28.75 14.03
CA ARG A 216 5.69 -28.87 13.00
C ARG A 216 6.42 -27.55 12.76
N LEU A 217 5.77 -26.42 13.07
CA LEU A 217 6.33 -25.07 13.03
C LEU A 217 7.57 -24.91 13.92
N GLY A 218 7.61 -25.55 15.10
CA GLY A 218 8.80 -25.47 15.96
C GLY A 218 10.06 -25.98 15.26
N GLY A 219 9.97 -27.13 14.59
CA GLY A 219 11.10 -27.69 13.85
C GLY A 219 11.48 -26.89 12.59
N VAL A 220 10.50 -26.27 11.92
CA VAL A 220 10.75 -25.40 10.76
C VAL A 220 11.36 -24.06 11.19
N ILE A 221 10.89 -23.45 12.27
CA ILE A 221 11.41 -22.20 12.82
C ILE A 221 12.82 -22.37 13.36
N ASP A 222 13.11 -23.47 14.06
CA ASP A 222 14.47 -23.76 14.54
C ASP A 222 15.45 -23.97 13.38
N THR A 223 14.97 -24.44 12.23
CA THR A 223 15.80 -24.71 11.04
C THR A 223 15.93 -23.48 10.13
N TYR A 224 14.83 -22.78 9.87
CA TYR A 224 14.70 -21.74 8.85
C TYR A 224 14.34 -20.36 9.40
N GLY A 225 13.83 -20.25 10.62
CA GLY A 225 13.42 -18.97 11.21
C GLY A 225 14.60 -18.02 11.43
N ALA A 226 15.73 -18.55 11.93
CA ALA A 226 16.97 -17.79 12.04
C ALA A 226 17.49 -17.34 10.66
N GLN A 227 17.32 -18.18 9.62
CA GLN A 227 17.75 -17.87 8.25
C GLN A 227 16.85 -16.80 7.62
N ALA A 228 15.53 -16.88 7.80
CA ALA A 228 14.58 -15.89 7.31
C ALA A 228 14.79 -14.52 7.98
N LEU A 229 15.03 -14.51 9.29
CA LEU A 229 15.35 -13.27 10.01
C LEU A 229 16.71 -12.70 9.59
N ALA A 230 17.71 -13.56 9.35
CA ALA A 230 18.99 -13.13 8.81
C ALA A 230 18.85 -12.53 7.40
N ALA A 231 18.10 -13.18 6.51
CA ALA A 231 17.81 -12.69 5.16
C ALA A 231 17.05 -11.36 5.19
N TYR A 232 16.08 -11.21 6.09
CA TYR A 232 15.40 -9.92 6.30
C TYR A 232 16.37 -8.83 6.76
N ARG A 233 17.21 -9.11 7.75
CA ARG A 233 18.22 -8.15 8.24
C ARG A 233 19.22 -7.77 7.15
N GLU A 234 19.73 -8.75 6.42
CA GLU A 234 20.63 -8.56 5.28
C GLU A 234 19.98 -7.68 4.20
N ASN A 235 18.70 -7.91 3.90
CA ASN A 235 17.94 -7.09 2.97
C ASN A 235 17.82 -5.63 3.45
N GLN A 236 17.50 -5.42 4.73
CA GLN A 236 17.41 -4.07 5.28
C GLN A 236 18.76 -3.36 5.31
N GLU A 237 19.84 -4.08 5.63
CA GLU A 237 21.20 -3.55 5.59
C GLU A 237 21.62 -3.18 4.17
N PHE A 238 21.26 -4.00 3.18
CA PHE A 238 21.50 -3.74 1.76
C PHE A 238 20.88 -2.40 1.32
N TYR A 239 19.58 -2.21 1.54
CA TYR A 239 18.89 -0.99 1.08
C TYR A 239 19.27 0.24 1.89
N ALA A 240 19.57 0.10 3.18
CA ALA A 240 20.11 1.20 3.98
C ALA A 240 21.50 1.65 3.49
N ALA A 241 22.36 0.70 3.08
CA ALA A 241 23.66 1.00 2.50
C ALA A 241 23.52 1.67 1.12
N ALA A 242 22.64 1.15 0.27
CA ALA A 242 22.37 1.68 -1.07
C ALA A 242 21.76 3.10 -1.01
N ASP A 243 20.82 3.35 -0.10
CA ASP A 243 20.23 4.68 0.10
C ASP A 243 21.27 5.72 0.56
N LYS A 244 22.12 5.34 1.52
CA LYS A 244 23.24 6.18 1.94
C LYS A 244 24.21 6.46 0.77
N ALA A 245 24.52 5.45 -0.03
CA ALA A 245 25.38 5.60 -1.20
C ALA A 245 24.74 6.52 -2.26
N LEU A 246 23.42 6.45 -2.44
CA LEU A 246 22.68 7.35 -3.33
C LEU A 246 22.82 8.81 -2.90
N GLY A 247 22.59 9.11 -1.63
CA GLY A 247 22.77 10.47 -1.10
C GLY A 247 24.20 10.99 -1.31
N GLN A 248 25.21 10.16 -1.07
CA GLN A 248 26.62 10.52 -1.27
C GLN A 248 26.95 10.75 -2.75
N ALA A 249 26.60 9.81 -3.62
CA ALA A 249 26.85 9.90 -5.06
C ALA A 249 26.13 11.10 -5.71
N TRP A 250 24.94 11.45 -5.20
CA TRP A 250 24.22 12.64 -5.64
C TRP A 250 24.95 13.93 -5.28
N ASP A 251 25.35 14.08 -4.02
CA ASP A 251 26.07 15.27 -3.54
C ASP A 251 27.43 15.44 -4.24
N GLU A 252 28.15 14.33 -4.47
CA GLU A 252 29.39 14.31 -5.25
C GLU A 252 29.15 14.76 -6.69
N ARG A 253 28.07 14.28 -7.34
CA ARG A 253 27.73 14.70 -8.70
C ARG A 253 27.40 16.19 -8.77
N LEU A 254 26.61 16.72 -7.85
CA LEU A 254 26.28 18.14 -7.82
C LEU A 254 27.51 19.01 -7.57
N THR A 255 28.50 18.50 -6.83
CA THR A 255 29.79 19.19 -6.63
C THR A 255 30.66 19.17 -7.89
N ALA A 256 30.71 18.04 -8.60
CA ALA A 256 31.53 17.88 -9.81
C ALA A 256 30.94 18.58 -11.06
N GLN A 257 29.61 18.68 -11.13
CA GLN A 257 28.87 19.39 -12.19
C GLN A 257 27.87 20.32 -11.51
N PRO A 258 28.32 21.46 -10.95
CA PRO A 258 27.40 22.44 -10.41
C PRO A 258 26.47 22.88 -11.53
N LEU A 259 25.17 22.94 -11.24
CA LEU A 259 24.20 23.48 -12.17
C LEU A 259 24.71 24.84 -12.66
N PRO A 260 24.63 25.15 -13.97
CA PRO A 260 24.98 26.49 -14.44
C PRO A 260 24.21 27.49 -13.58
N THR A 261 24.93 28.46 -12.99
CA THR A 261 24.38 29.49 -12.12
C THR A 261 23.05 29.96 -12.68
N ARG A 262 21.97 29.72 -11.92
CA ARG A 262 20.56 30.07 -12.22
C ARG A 262 20.50 31.25 -13.20
N THR A 263 20.41 30.98 -14.50
CA THR A 263 19.89 31.98 -15.43
C THR A 263 18.44 32.23 -15.01
N PRO A 264 17.88 33.43 -15.19
CA PRO A 264 16.48 33.69 -14.86
C PRO A 264 15.52 32.64 -15.45
N ASP A 265 15.79 32.12 -16.65
CA ASP A 265 15.09 30.98 -17.30
C ASP A 265 15.13 29.64 -16.53
N ALA A 266 15.99 29.48 -15.52
CA ALA A 266 16.14 28.25 -14.73
C ALA A 266 15.42 28.32 -13.36
N ALA A 267 14.72 29.41 -13.06
CA ALA A 267 14.04 29.57 -11.78
C ALA A 267 12.74 28.75 -11.67
N ASP A 268 12.12 28.40 -12.80
CA ASP A 268 10.77 27.82 -12.88
C ASP A 268 10.75 26.43 -13.57
N LEU A 269 11.88 25.71 -13.61
CA LEU A 269 11.91 24.36 -14.17
C LEU A 269 11.21 23.37 -13.24
N VAL A 270 10.39 22.49 -13.82
CA VAL A 270 9.75 21.39 -13.11
C VAL A 270 10.65 20.16 -13.19
N THR A 271 10.99 19.59 -12.04
CA THR A 271 11.80 18.38 -11.92
C THR A 271 10.90 17.19 -11.61
N VAL A 272 11.08 16.13 -12.36
CA VAL A 272 10.22 14.94 -12.29
C VAL A 272 11.08 13.70 -12.12
N VAL A 273 10.71 12.81 -11.21
CA VAL A 273 11.33 11.49 -11.07
C VAL A 273 10.48 10.45 -11.79
N VAL A 274 11.11 9.60 -12.58
CA VAL A 274 10.46 8.46 -13.23
C VAL A 274 10.93 7.17 -12.58
N VAL A 275 9.95 6.36 -12.20
CA VAL A 275 10.11 4.98 -11.74
C VAL A 275 9.30 4.05 -12.64
N SER A 276 9.70 2.78 -12.73
CA SER A 276 8.95 1.76 -13.48
C SER A 276 9.40 0.36 -13.09
N ASP A 277 8.57 -0.65 -13.35
CA ASP A 277 8.87 -2.06 -13.10
C ASP A 277 9.40 -2.26 -11.68
N LEU A 278 8.67 -1.72 -10.70
CA LEU A 278 9.00 -1.81 -9.27
C LEU A 278 8.80 -3.22 -8.75
N HIS A 279 7.92 -4.02 -9.38
CA HIS A 279 7.74 -5.47 -9.15
C HIS A 279 7.79 -5.87 -7.67
N CYS A 280 7.10 -5.09 -6.84
CA CYS A 280 7.02 -5.23 -5.39
C CYS A 280 8.37 -5.27 -4.65
N ASN A 281 9.44 -4.71 -5.21
CA ASN A 281 10.70 -4.55 -4.51
C ASN A 281 10.67 -3.33 -3.57
N VAL A 282 9.90 -3.44 -2.49
CA VAL A 282 9.65 -2.35 -1.54
C VAL A 282 10.92 -1.82 -0.86
N GLY A 283 12.04 -2.55 -0.91
CA GLY A 283 13.33 -2.06 -0.43
C GLY A 283 13.83 -0.81 -1.18
N MET A 284 13.35 -0.59 -2.41
CA MET A 284 13.66 0.61 -3.18
C MET A 284 12.89 1.87 -2.75
N ALA A 285 11.83 1.73 -1.94
CA ALA A 285 10.99 2.85 -1.53
C ALA A 285 11.79 3.99 -0.84
N PRO A 286 12.68 3.73 0.15
CA PRO A 286 13.52 4.78 0.73
C PRO A 286 14.43 5.47 -0.29
N LEU A 287 14.95 4.74 -1.27
CA LEU A 287 15.81 5.31 -2.32
C LEU A 287 15.01 6.23 -3.25
N VAL A 288 13.74 5.90 -3.52
CA VAL A 288 12.81 6.78 -4.23
C VAL A 288 12.61 8.07 -3.43
N THR A 289 12.29 7.97 -2.13
CA THR A 289 12.14 9.14 -1.23
C THR A 289 13.40 10.01 -1.29
N THR A 290 14.57 9.44 -1.04
CA THR A 290 15.84 10.16 -1.03
C THR A 290 16.10 10.83 -2.38
N LEU A 291 15.86 10.15 -3.50
CA LEU A 291 16.04 10.76 -4.82
C LEU A 291 15.09 11.93 -5.06
N VAL A 292 13.80 11.77 -4.72
CA VAL A 292 12.78 12.82 -4.90
C VAL A 292 13.14 14.07 -4.09
N GLU A 293 13.51 13.91 -2.82
CA GLU A 293 13.95 15.01 -1.97
C GLU A 293 15.24 15.67 -2.46
N ARG A 294 16.25 14.86 -2.83
CA ARG A 294 17.55 15.35 -3.31
C ARG A 294 17.48 16.03 -4.67
N ALA A 295 16.53 15.61 -5.50
CA ALA A 295 16.25 16.21 -6.79
C ALA A 295 15.37 17.45 -6.70
N ASP A 296 14.74 17.71 -5.54
CA ASP A 296 13.70 18.74 -5.36
C ASP A 296 12.62 18.56 -6.43
N ALA A 297 12.13 17.32 -6.57
CA ALA A 297 11.16 16.96 -7.61
C ALA A 297 9.73 17.33 -7.18
N GLN A 298 8.94 17.83 -8.13
CA GLN A 298 7.55 18.21 -7.92
C GLN A 298 6.58 17.08 -8.26
N ALA A 299 7.01 16.12 -9.07
CA ALA A 299 6.21 14.96 -9.42
C ALA A 299 7.04 13.67 -9.55
N VAL A 300 6.38 12.55 -9.31
CA VAL A 300 6.83 11.19 -9.60
C VAL A 300 5.91 10.59 -10.66
N LEU A 301 6.50 10.15 -11.77
CA LEU A 301 5.83 9.39 -12.81
C LEU A 301 6.18 7.92 -12.65
N ASP A 302 5.22 7.14 -12.20
CA ASP A 302 5.28 5.69 -12.20
C ASP A 302 4.78 5.16 -13.55
N ALA A 303 5.71 4.65 -14.38
CA ALA A 303 5.38 4.08 -15.68
C ALA A 303 4.90 2.62 -15.58
N GLY A 304 4.41 2.18 -14.42
CA GLY A 304 3.67 0.94 -14.24
C GLY A 304 4.53 -0.24 -13.82
N ASP A 305 3.85 -1.37 -13.61
CA ASP A 305 4.38 -2.62 -13.06
C ASP A 305 4.88 -2.44 -11.62
N THR A 306 3.99 -1.87 -10.80
CA THR A 306 4.24 -1.77 -9.36
C THR A 306 4.19 -3.13 -8.67
N THR A 307 3.28 -3.99 -9.13
CA THR A 307 3.06 -5.34 -8.60
C THR A 307 3.70 -6.40 -9.50
N MET A 308 3.87 -7.63 -9.00
CA MET A 308 4.32 -8.77 -9.80
C MET A 308 3.15 -9.55 -10.40
N ASN A 309 1.95 -9.48 -9.81
CA ASN A 309 0.78 -10.23 -10.29
C ASN A 309 -0.55 -9.48 -10.09
N GLY A 310 -0.53 -8.25 -9.55
CA GLY A 310 -1.71 -7.41 -9.36
C GLY A 310 -2.77 -7.99 -8.43
N THR A 311 -2.38 -8.82 -7.47
CA THR A 311 -3.30 -9.48 -6.54
C THR A 311 -3.57 -8.65 -5.29
N GLY A 312 -4.63 -8.95 -4.56
CA GLY A 312 -4.95 -8.28 -3.29
C GLY A 312 -3.85 -8.37 -2.23
N VAL A 313 -3.04 -9.43 -2.27
CA VAL A 313 -1.92 -9.60 -1.34
C VAL A 313 -0.73 -8.69 -1.67
N GLU A 314 -0.66 -8.13 -2.87
CA GLU A 314 0.41 -7.22 -3.32
C GLU A 314 0.05 -5.74 -3.14
N GLN A 315 -1.14 -5.43 -2.61
CA GLN A 315 -1.57 -4.04 -2.44
C GLN A 315 -0.75 -3.28 -1.40
N TYR A 316 0.01 -3.99 -0.55
CA TYR A 316 0.97 -3.37 0.35
C TYR A 316 2.16 -2.76 -0.41
N CYS A 317 2.54 -3.32 -1.56
CA CYS A 317 3.63 -2.76 -2.37
C CYS A 317 3.24 -1.37 -2.86
N VAL A 318 1.98 -1.23 -3.33
CA VAL A 318 1.40 0.05 -3.75
C VAL A 318 1.40 1.07 -2.62
N SER A 319 0.91 0.72 -1.43
CA SER A 319 0.94 1.65 -0.30
C SER A 319 2.37 2.03 0.09
N THR A 320 3.30 1.07 0.07
CA THR A 320 4.69 1.35 0.43
C THR A 320 5.35 2.36 -0.51
N PHE A 321 5.12 2.24 -1.83
CA PHE A 321 5.65 3.21 -2.80
C PHE A 321 4.89 4.53 -2.79
N ALA A 322 3.58 4.52 -2.58
CA ALA A 322 2.80 5.75 -2.45
C ALA A 322 3.21 6.54 -1.19
N ASP A 323 3.37 5.87 -0.05
CA ASP A 323 3.79 6.47 1.22
C ASP A 323 5.26 6.95 1.18
N ALA A 324 6.06 6.42 0.25
CA ALA A 324 7.45 6.87 0.04
C ALA A 324 7.54 8.20 -0.70
N ILE A 325 6.45 8.67 -1.33
CA ILE A 325 6.43 9.95 -2.02
C ILE A 325 6.25 11.06 -0.97
N PRO A 326 7.18 12.03 -0.86
CA PRO A 326 7.07 13.13 0.10
C PRO A 326 5.81 13.97 -0.08
N ASP A 327 5.32 14.53 1.02
CA ASP A 327 4.19 15.46 1.01
C ASP A 327 4.42 16.62 0.02
N GLY A 328 3.41 16.90 -0.81
CA GLY A 328 3.46 17.98 -1.79
C GLY A 328 4.10 17.61 -3.13
N VAL A 329 4.54 16.36 -3.31
CA VAL A 329 4.97 15.81 -4.59
C VAL A 329 3.81 15.03 -5.22
N GLU A 330 3.48 15.33 -6.47
CA GLU A 330 2.40 14.64 -7.18
C GLU A 330 2.84 13.23 -7.62
N LEU A 331 2.05 12.20 -7.31
CA LEU A 331 2.28 10.84 -7.80
C LEU A 331 1.30 10.55 -8.94
N VAL A 332 1.83 10.23 -10.11
CA VAL A 332 1.06 9.90 -11.32
C VAL A 332 1.48 8.53 -11.81
N THR A 333 0.51 7.64 -12.05
CA THR A 333 0.81 6.27 -12.49
C THR A 333 0.09 5.91 -13.79
N SER A 334 0.80 5.26 -14.70
CA SER A 334 0.24 4.53 -15.84
C SER A 334 0.34 3.03 -15.53
N PRO A 335 -0.76 2.37 -15.12
CA PRO A 335 -0.71 0.98 -14.65
C PRO A 335 -0.15 0.03 -15.71
N GLY A 336 0.75 -0.85 -15.30
CA GLY A 336 1.41 -1.81 -16.19
C GLY A 336 0.61 -3.08 -16.44
N ASN A 337 1.18 -4.00 -17.22
CA ASN A 337 0.52 -5.28 -17.52
C ASN A 337 0.44 -6.18 -16.27
N HIS A 338 1.30 -6.01 -15.27
CA HIS A 338 1.20 -6.75 -14.01
C HIS A 338 0.18 -6.13 -13.04
N ASP A 339 -0.13 -4.84 -13.19
CA ASP A 339 -1.04 -4.12 -12.30
C ASP A 339 -2.51 -4.42 -12.59
N SER A 340 -3.33 -4.56 -11.57
CA SER A 340 -4.77 -4.84 -11.70
C SER A 340 -5.64 -3.60 -11.51
N GLU A 341 -6.95 -3.73 -11.74
CA GLU A 341 -7.92 -2.70 -11.32
C GLU A 341 -7.85 -2.45 -9.80
N GLU A 342 -7.55 -3.47 -9.01
CA GLU A 342 -7.33 -3.33 -7.56
C GLU A 342 -6.08 -2.50 -7.26
N THR A 343 -5.02 -2.69 -8.04
CA THR A 343 -3.78 -1.89 -7.96
C THR A 343 -4.05 -0.42 -8.26
N SER A 344 -4.78 -0.15 -9.34
CA SER A 344 -5.24 1.20 -9.69
C SER A 344 -6.12 1.81 -8.60
N ALA A 345 -7.09 1.05 -8.06
CA ALA A 345 -7.95 1.53 -6.97
C ALA A 345 -7.14 1.84 -5.71
N LYS A 346 -6.10 1.06 -5.41
CA LYS A 346 -5.23 1.28 -4.26
C LYS A 346 -4.36 2.54 -4.42
N TYR A 347 -3.80 2.78 -5.60
CA TYR A 347 -3.09 4.02 -5.90
C TYR A 347 -3.99 5.24 -5.78
N ALA A 348 -5.20 5.19 -6.36
CA ALA A 348 -6.17 6.27 -6.25
C ALA A 348 -6.57 6.54 -4.79
N ALA A 349 -6.74 5.49 -3.99
CA ALA A 349 -7.04 5.62 -2.56
C ALA A 349 -5.87 6.22 -1.75
N ALA A 350 -4.63 6.05 -2.23
CA ALA A 350 -3.43 6.67 -1.66
C ALA A 350 -3.20 8.11 -2.16
N GLY A 351 -4.10 8.65 -3.00
CA GLY A 351 -4.03 10.02 -3.49
C GLY A 351 -3.27 10.19 -4.80
N ALA A 352 -2.83 9.10 -5.44
CA ALA A 352 -2.17 9.17 -6.74
C ALA A 352 -3.17 9.47 -7.87
N THR A 353 -2.70 10.17 -8.90
CA THR A 353 -3.42 10.33 -10.17
C THR A 353 -3.18 9.10 -11.04
N VAL A 354 -4.19 8.25 -11.17
CA VAL A 354 -4.15 7.09 -12.07
C VAL A 354 -4.61 7.51 -13.47
N LEU A 355 -3.75 7.35 -14.47
CA LEU A 355 -4.07 7.68 -15.85
C LEU A 355 -5.06 6.68 -16.44
N ALA A 356 -6.07 7.21 -17.15
CA ALA A 356 -7.22 6.44 -17.62
C ALA A 356 -7.74 6.97 -18.98
N GLY A 357 -6.82 7.17 -19.92
CA GLY A 357 -7.13 7.56 -21.31
C GLY A 357 -7.56 9.01 -21.48
N LYS A 358 -7.20 9.90 -20.55
CA LYS A 358 -7.49 11.35 -20.59
C LYS A 358 -6.26 12.17 -20.25
N VAL A 359 -6.22 13.40 -20.73
CA VAL A 359 -5.17 14.36 -20.40
C VAL A 359 -5.37 14.88 -18.98
N VAL A 360 -4.29 14.93 -18.19
CA VAL A 360 -4.24 15.51 -16.84
C VAL A 360 -3.08 16.50 -16.75
N ASP A 361 -3.24 17.54 -15.95
CA ASP A 361 -2.15 18.48 -15.65
C ASP A 361 -1.38 18.00 -14.41
N VAL A 362 -0.06 17.97 -14.51
CA VAL A 362 0.87 17.50 -13.48
C VAL A 362 1.95 18.56 -13.32
N ASP A 363 1.78 19.45 -12.35
CA ASP A 363 2.65 20.61 -12.14
C ASP A 363 2.96 21.39 -13.45
N GLY A 364 1.94 21.61 -14.29
CA GLY A 364 2.08 22.29 -15.58
C GLY A 364 2.58 21.43 -16.75
N ILE A 365 2.64 20.11 -16.58
CA ILE A 365 2.89 19.14 -17.66
C ILE A 365 1.56 18.47 -18.03
N ARG A 366 1.12 18.58 -19.29
CA ARG A 366 -0.09 17.88 -19.77
C ARG A 366 0.23 16.43 -20.13
N VAL A 367 -0.10 15.51 -19.22
CA VAL A 367 0.20 14.09 -19.33
C VAL A 367 -1.02 13.33 -19.83
N LEU A 368 -0.85 12.54 -20.88
CA LEU A 368 -1.79 11.53 -21.34
C LEU A 368 -1.23 10.15 -21.04
N GLY A 369 -2.08 9.21 -20.68
CA GLY A 369 -1.72 7.82 -20.49
C GLY A 369 -2.94 6.97 -20.18
N ASP A 370 -2.74 5.66 -20.10
CA ASP A 370 -3.79 4.71 -19.78
C ASP A 370 -3.20 3.49 -19.07
N SER A 371 -4.07 2.59 -18.61
CA SER A 371 -3.66 1.25 -18.17
C SER A 371 -3.19 0.43 -19.37
N ASP A 372 -2.23 -0.47 -19.15
CA ASP A 372 -1.75 -1.37 -20.20
C ASP A 372 -2.92 -2.21 -20.77
N PRO A 373 -3.07 -2.27 -22.10
CA PRO A 373 -4.14 -3.05 -22.73
C PRO A 373 -3.95 -4.56 -22.54
N ASN A 374 -2.79 -4.99 -22.08
CA ASN A 374 -2.52 -6.37 -21.70
C ASN A 374 -2.48 -6.55 -20.18
N GLN A 375 -2.62 -7.81 -19.78
CA GLN A 375 -2.50 -8.26 -18.42
C GLN A 375 -1.61 -9.49 -18.38
N THR A 376 -0.59 -9.46 -17.53
CA THR A 376 0.28 -10.60 -17.27
C THR A 376 0.00 -11.14 -15.88
N ARG A 377 -0.16 -12.46 -15.83
CA ARG A 377 -0.36 -13.19 -14.58
C ARG A 377 0.64 -14.33 -14.47
N ALA A 378 1.23 -14.46 -13.30
CA ALA A 378 2.19 -15.52 -12.99
C ALA A 378 1.55 -16.90 -13.30
N GLY A 379 2.23 -17.69 -14.12
CA GLY A 379 1.77 -19.03 -14.54
C GLY A 379 0.64 -19.06 -15.59
N GLN A 380 0.04 -17.92 -15.94
CA GLN A 380 -1.02 -17.83 -16.97
C GLN A 380 -0.56 -17.10 -18.23
N GLY A 381 0.56 -16.38 -18.16
CA GLY A 381 1.11 -15.62 -19.28
C GLY A 381 0.42 -14.27 -19.47
N THR A 382 0.57 -13.71 -20.66
CA THR A 382 0.05 -12.38 -21.03
C THR A 382 -1.19 -12.51 -21.92
N ALA A 383 -2.25 -11.79 -21.60
CA ALA A 383 -3.49 -11.74 -22.36
C ALA A 383 -4.02 -10.30 -22.48
N SER A 384 -4.76 -10.01 -23.55
CA SER A 384 -5.44 -8.71 -23.72
C SER A 384 -6.59 -8.55 -22.72
N ARG A 385 -6.83 -7.30 -22.29
CA ARG A 385 -7.96 -6.88 -21.45
C ARG A 385 -9.24 -6.57 -22.23
N GLY A 386 -9.28 -6.89 -23.52
CA GLY A 386 -10.43 -6.64 -24.40
C GLY A 386 -10.18 -5.59 -25.48
N GLU A 387 -9.06 -4.87 -25.42
CA GLU A 387 -8.55 -3.98 -26.46
C GLU A 387 -7.16 -4.47 -26.90
N SER A 388 -6.82 -4.33 -28.18
CA SER A 388 -5.47 -4.63 -28.66
C SER A 388 -4.51 -3.48 -28.36
N ALA A 389 -3.21 -3.76 -28.28
CA ALA A 389 -2.20 -2.71 -28.09
C ALA A 389 -2.21 -1.66 -29.22
N GLN A 390 -2.57 -2.08 -30.44
CA GLN A 390 -2.71 -1.17 -31.58
C GLN A 390 -3.93 -0.26 -31.42
N ASP A 391 -5.11 -0.83 -31.12
CA ASP A 391 -6.34 -0.05 -30.98
C ASP A 391 -6.23 0.96 -29.81
N ALA A 392 -5.62 0.54 -28.70
CA ALA A 392 -5.34 1.43 -27.57
C ALA A 392 -4.42 2.61 -27.99
N GLY A 393 -3.40 2.33 -28.80
CA GLY A 393 -2.50 3.35 -29.34
C GLY A 393 -3.18 4.36 -30.26
N GLU A 394 -4.00 3.87 -31.20
CA GLU A 394 -4.78 4.71 -32.12
C GLU A 394 -5.81 5.57 -31.37
N ARG A 395 -6.44 5.01 -30.33
CA ARG A 395 -7.34 5.76 -29.45
C ARG A 395 -6.61 6.87 -28.69
N LEU A 396 -5.43 6.58 -28.12
CA LEU A 396 -4.64 7.59 -27.40
C LEU A 396 -4.10 8.68 -28.33
N GLU A 397 -3.71 8.33 -29.56
CA GLU A 397 -3.39 9.31 -30.60
C GLU A 397 -4.58 10.25 -30.85
N GLN A 398 -5.78 9.68 -31.04
CA GLN A 398 -6.99 10.48 -31.27
C GLN A 398 -7.27 11.43 -30.10
N VAL A 399 -7.20 10.95 -28.87
CA VAL A 399 -7.38 11.79 -27.67
C VAL A 399 -6.35 12.93 -27.63
N ALA A 400 -5.09 12.65 -27.98
CA ALA A 400 -4.05 13.67 -28.00
C ALA A 400 -4.30 14.74 -29.08
N CYS A 401 -4.72 14.32 -30.28
CA CYS A 401 -4.97 15.25 -31.39
C CYS A 401 -6.26 16.05 -31.25
N ASP A 402 -7.26 15.50 -30.54
CA ASP A 402 -8.54 16.17 -30.28
C ASP A 402 -8.46 17.17 -29.08
N ASP A 403 -7.38 17.15 -28.29
CA ASP A 403 -7.17 18.07 -27.17
C ASP A 403 -6.67 19.45 -27.64
N GLU A 404 -7.49 20.49 -27.48
CA GLU A 404 -7.23 21.84 -28.00
C GLU A 404 -5.97 22.50 -27.43
N ASP A 405 -5.57 22.13 -26.21
CA ASP A 405 -4.39 22.66 -25.51
C ASP A 405 -3.13 21.80 -25.74
N GLY A 406 -3.29 20.65 -26.42
CA GLY A 406 -2.24 19.69 -26.75
C GLY A 406 -1.75 18.84 -25.57
N VAL A 407 -0.99 17.80 -25.90
CA VAL A 407 -0.34 16.88 -24.96
C VAL A 407 1.15 17.14 -24.92
N ASP A 408 1.74 17.14 -23.72
CA ASP A 408 3.17 17.34 -23.51
C ASP A 408 3.93 16.01 -23.36
N LEU A 409 3.30 15.03 -22.72
CA LEU A 409 3.89 13.73 -22.42
C LEU A 409 2.86 12.61 -22.54
N LEU A 410 3.21 11.57 -23.28
CA LEU A 410 2.56 10.26 -23.20
C LEU A 410 3.29 9.38 -22.18
N LEU A 411 2.66 9.09 -21.04
CA LEU A 411 3.13 8.13 -20.05
C LEU A 411 2.38 6.82 -20.22
N ILE A 412 3.08 5.77 -20.64
CA ILE A 412 2.49 4.44 -20.89
C ILE A 412 3.44 3.35 -20.42
N HIS A 413 2.93 2.18 -20.04
CA HIS A 413 3.80 1.09 -19.62
C HIS A 413 4.51 0.40 -20.81
N THR A 414 3.75 -0.28 -21.70
CA THR A 414 4.32 -0.94 -22.88
C THR A 414 4.71 0.08 -23.96
N PRO A 415 5.99 0.20 -24.35
CA PRO A 415 6.47 1.26 -25.24
C PRO A 415 5.78 1.33 -26.60
N ASP A 416 5.39 0.18 -27.16
CA ASP A 416 4.87 0.10 -28.52
C ASP A 416 3.43 0.59 -28.66
N VAL A 417 2.66 0.63 -27.56
CA VAL A 417 1.30 1.20 -27.54
C VAL A 417 1.31 2.66 -27.99
N GLY A 418 2.34 3.43 -27.63
CA GLY A 418 2.45 4.85 -27.96
C GLY A 418 2.99 5.16 -29.36
N THR A 419 3.20 4.15 -30.20
CA THR A 419 3.83 4.35 -31.53
C THR A 419 2.97 5.24 -32.43
N ALA A 420 1.66 4.99 -32.51
CA ALA A 420 0.75 5.80 -33.33
C ALA A 420 0.77 7.28 -32.90
N ALA A 421 0.69 7.52 -31.59
CA ALA A 421 0.75 8.87 -31.01
C ALA A 421 2.09 9.60 -31.23
N LEU A 422 3.23 8.90 -31.28
CA LEU A 422 4.54 9.50 -31.59
C LEU A 422 4.75 9.74 -33.10
N GLU A 423 4.06 9.00 -33.96
CA GLU A 423 4.08 9.20 -35.41
C GLU A 423 3.22 10.40 -35.83
N SER A 424 2.25 10.79 -35.01
CA SER A 424 1.50 12.04 -35.15
C SER A 424 2.29 13.26 -34.65
N ASP A 425 1.85 14.46 -35.00
CA ASP A 425 2.40 15.72 -34.48
C ASP A 425 1.76 16.16 -33.16
N CYS A 426 0.95 15.29 -32.53
CA CYS A 426 0.14 15.61 -31.36
C CYS A 426 0.80 15.25 -30.02
N VAL A 427 1.81 14.36 -30.02
CA VAL A 427 2.56 13.98 -28.80
C VAL A 427 4.07 14.13 -29.00
N PRO A 428 4.72 15.12 -28.36
CA PRO A 428 6.14 15.39 -28.57
C PRO A 428 7.08 14.48 -27.77
N ALA A 429 6.59 13.82 -26.71
CA ALA A 429 7.40 12.98 -25.83
C ALA A 429 6.62 11.75 -25.32
N GLN A 430 7.31 10.62 -25.20
CA GLN A 430 6.83 9.40 -24.55
C GLN A 430 7.86 8.92 -23.51
N VAL A 431 7.37 8.54 -22.35
CA VAL A 431 8.11 7.81 -21.32
C VAL A 431 7.40 6.49 -21.04
N SER A 432 8.15 5.40 -20.97
CA SER A 432 7.62 4.05 -20.75
C SER A 432 8.57 3.12 -20.01
N GLY A 433 8.11 1.92 -19.64
CA GLY A 433 8.87 0.88 -18.94
C GLY A 433 8.86 -0.46 -19.66
N HIS A 434 8.45 -1.52 -18.96
CA HIS A 434 8.13 -2.88 -19.45
C HIS A 434 9.34 -3.73 -19.86
N LEU A 435 10.34 -3.14 -20.51
CA LEU A 435 11.45 -3.90 -21.09
C LEU A 435 12.54 -4.27 -20.07
N HIS A 436 12.44 -3.75 -18.84
CA HIS A 436 13.45 -3.84 -17.78
C HIS A 436 14.85 -3.43 -18.23
N ARG A 437 14.91 -2.62 -19.28
CA ARG A 437 16.12 -2.18 -19.95
C ARG A 437 15.90 -0.78 -20.42
N ARG A 438 16.81 0.11 -20.05
CA ARG A 438 16.76 1.47 -20.54
C ARG A 438 17.11 1.55 -22.02
N TYR A 439 16.30 2.32 -22.74
CA TYR A 439 16.63 2.85 -24.05
C TYR A 439 16.66 4.36 -23.96
N ASP A 440 17.83 4.94 -24.22
CA ASP A 440 18.06 6.39 -24.18
C ASP A 440 17.10 7.14 -25.12
N ALA A 441 16.82 8.39 -24.76
CA ALA A 441 15.85 9.23 -25.45
C ALA A 441 16.24 9.38 -26.94
N ARG A 442 15.34 9.02 -27.84
CA ARG A 442 15.55 9.08 -29.29
C ARG A 442 14.28 9.43 -30.04
N GLN A 443 14.43 10.07 -31.20
CA GLN A 443 13.27 10.39 -32.04
C GLN A 443 12.67 9.12 -32.66
N VAL A 444 11.35 9.00 -32.55
CA VAL A 444 10.50 8.00 -33.22
C VAL A 444 9.34 8.77 -33.83
N GLY A 445 9.17 8.67 -35.15
CA GLY A 445 8.21 9.53 -35.85
C GLY A 445 8.52 11.02 -35.66
N LEU A 446 7.55 11.76 -35.13
CA LEU A 446 7.61 13.19 -34.86
C LEU A 446 7.77 13.50 -33.36
N GLY A 447 7.86 12.49 -32.48
CA GLY A 447 8.12 12.66 -31.05
C GLY A 447 9.43 11.99 -30.58
N ILE A 448 9.73 12.15 -29.29
CA ILE A 448 10.89 11.52 -28.63
C ILE A 448 10.41 10.41 -27.69
N ARG A 449 10.96 9.20 -27.85
CA ARG A 449 10.72 8.06 -26.97
C ARG A 449 11.89 7.86 -26.01
N TYR A 450 11.59 7.75 -24.72
CA TYR A 450 12.49 7.25 -23.68
C TYR A 450 11.86 6.01 -23.02
N ILE A 451 12.66 4.96 -22.83
CA ILE A 451 12.22 3.75 -22.12
C ILE A 451 13.09 3.63 -20.87
N SER A 452 12.47 3.68 -19.70
CA SER A 452 13.11 3.47 -18.41
C SER A 452 13.51 2.00 -18.24
N SER A 453 14.56 1.76 -17.47
CA SER A 453 14.84 0.42 -16.94
C SER A 453 13.96 0.15 -15.71
N SER A 454 14.07 -1.06 -15.18
CA SER A 454 13.43 -1.43 -13.92
C SER A 454 14.06 -0.70 -12.74
N THR A 455 13.22 -0.09 -11.91
CA THR A 455 13.59 0.48 -10.61
C THR A 455 13.78 -0.60 -9.55
N ALA A 456 13.38 -1.85 -9.81
CA ALA A 456 13.65 -3.01 -8.96
C ALA A 456 14.90 -3.80 -9.33
N GLY A 457 15.62 -3.40 -10.39
CA GLY A 457 16.75 -4.17 -10.91
C GLY A 457 16.33 -5.54 -11.46
N ALA A 458 15.11 -5.65 -12.00
CA ALA A 458 14.54 -6.89 -12.47
C ALA A 458 15.36 -7.52 -13.61
N THR A 459 15.70 -8.79 -13.45
CA THR A 459 16.40 -9.61 -14.47
C THR A 459 15.58 -10.84 -14.81
N LEU A 460 15.68 -11.30 -16.07
CA LEU A 460 14.90 -12.43 -16.54
C LEU A 460 15.14 -13.70 -15.70
N GLY A 461 14.09 -14.20 -15.06
CA GLY A 461 14.11 -15.45 -14.31
C GLY A 461 14.61 -15.34 -12.86
N GLU A 462 14.91 -14.12 -12.39
CA GLU A 462 15.29 -13.87 -11.00
C GLU A 462 14.12 -13.20 -10.26
N ALA A 463 14.05 -13.41 -8.95
CA ALA A 463 13.10 -12.72 -8.10
C ALA A 463 13.47 -11.23 -8.00
N THR A 464 12.46 -10.36 -7.89
CA THR A 464 12.65 -8.93 -7.64
C THR A 464 12.59 -8.58 -6.16
N ILE A 465 12.14 -9.52 -5.31
CA ILE A 465 12.06 -9.33 -3.86
C ILE A 465 13.39 -9.73 -3.23
N GLY A 466 13.92 -8.86 -2.37
CA GLY A 466 15.23 -9.06 -1.74
C GLY A 466 16.26 -8.06 -2.28
N PRO A 467 17.57 -8.31 -2.06
CA PRO A 467 18.63 -7.51 -2.66
C PRO A 467 18.56 -7.53 -4.19
N LEU A 468 19.13 -6.49 -4.82
CA LEU A 468 19.08 -6.34 -6.27
C LEU A 468 19.88 -7.44 -6.99
N HIS A 469 19.24 -8.12 -7.96
CA HIS A 469 19.91 -9.06 -8.87
C HIS A 469 20.50 -8.38 -10.11
N GLY A 470 19.81 -7.34 -10.60
CA GLY A 470 20.28 -6.46 -11.67
C GLY A 470 20.57 -5.04 -11.19
N THR A 471 20.96 -4.18 -12.13
CA THR A 471 21.06 -2.74 -11.82
C THR A 471 19.67 -2.13 -11.85
N ALA A 472 19.23 -1.57 -10.72
CA ALA A 472 18.03 -0.75 -10.66
C ALA A 472 18.34 0.64 -11.23
N GLU A 473 17.42 1.22 -12.00
CA GLU A 473 17.56 2.60 -12.46
C GLU A 473 16.33 3.46 -12.11
N LEU A 474 16.59 4.71 -11.74
CA LEU A 474 15.62 5.80 -11.61
C LEU A 474 16.04 6.93 -12.54
N THR A 475 15.07 7.69 -13.06
CA THR A 475 15.39 8.80 -13.99
C THR A 475 14.86 10.13 -13.47
N VAL A 476 15.71 11.17 -13.47
CA VAL A 476 15.31 12.54 -13.17
C VAL A 476 15.21 13.34 -14.48
N LEU A 477 14.02 13.81 -14.80
CA LEU A 477 13.71 14.67 -15.95
C LEU A 477 13.60 16.13 -15.52
N ARG A 478 13.91 17.05 -16.45
CA ARG A 478 13.62 18.48 -16.28
C ARG A 478 12.74 18.99 -17.40
N TRP A 479 11.65 19.63 -17.02
CA TRP A 479 10.67 20.25 -17.87
C TRP A 479 10.78 21.77 -17.82
N ASP A 480 10.61 22.39 -18.98
CA ASP A 480 10.57 23.83 -19.17
C ASP A 480 9.13 24.25 -19.48
N PRO A 481 8.42 24.86 -18.52
CA PRO A 481 7.00 25.21 -18.71
C PRO A 481 6.80 26.31 -19.76
N ASP A 482 7.76 27.21 -19.95
CA ASP A 482 7.67 28.28 -20.96
C ASP A 482 7.79 27.72 -22.38
N ARG A 483 8.71 26.77 -22.57
CA ARG A 483 8.96 26.14 -23.88
C ARG A 483 8.11 24.89 -24.12
N ARG A 484 7.36 24.46 -23.11
CA ARG A 484 6.60 23.21 -23.06
C ARG A 484 7.40 22.03 -23.63
N ARG A 485 8.58 21.77 -23.06
CA ARG A 485 9.42 20.62 -23.46
C ARG A 485 10.37 20.14 -22.37
N PHE A 486 10.73 18.87 -22.43
CA PHE A 486 11.84 18.34 -21.64
C PHE A 486 13.18 18.89 -22.15
N LEU A 487 14.07 19.22 -21.22
CA LEU A 487 15.40 19.77 -21.50
C LEU A 487 16.49 18.70 -21.46
N ASP A 488 16.45 17.87 -20.42
CA ASP A 488 17.42 16.81 -20.17
C ASP A 488 16.89 15.78 -19.19
N TYR A 489 17.60 14.67 -19.14
CA TYR A 489 17.38 13.59 -18.19
C TYR A 489 18.71 13.17 -17.55
N ARG A 490 18.61 12.59 -16.36
CA ARG A 490 19.72 12.01 -15.62
C ARG A 490 19.28 10.67 -15.08
N VAL A 491 20.13 9.66 -15.22
CA VAL A 491 19.88 8.32 -14.68
C VAL A 491 20.62 8.16 -13.37
N VAL A 492 19.99 7.56 -12.37
CA VAL A 492 20.60 7.08 -11.14
C VAL A 492 20.55 5.57 -11.18
N ALA A 493 21.70 4.92 -11.15
CA ALA A 493 21.84 3.47 -11.20
C ALA A 493 22.27 2.95 -9.83
N VAL A 494 21.53 1.99 -9.28
CA VAL A 494 21.83 1.30 -8.03
C VAL A 494 22.22 -0.13 -8.36
N HIS A 495 23.40 -0.54 -7.91
CA HIS A 495 24.00 -1.82 -8.29
C HIS A 495 23.79 -2.91 -7.22
N PRO A 496 23.87 -4.19 -7.61
CA PRO A 496 23.82 -5.34 -6.69
C PRO A 496 24.86 -5.35 -5.57
N ASP A 497 25.88 -4.50 -5.62
CA ASP A 497 26.91 -4.36 -4.58
C ASP A 497 26.67 -3.14 -3.68
N THR A 498 25.47 -2.54 -3.72
CA THR A 498 25.05 -1.30 -3.03
C THR A 498 25.71 -0.02 -3.54
N SER A 499 26.61 -0.09 -4.51
CA SER A 499 27.17 1.12 -5.11
C SER A 499 26.12 1.85 -5.96
N VAL A 500 26.22 3.18 -6.00
CA VAL A 500 25.28 4.02 -6.73
C VAL A 500 26.04 4.95 -7.68
N ASP A 501 25.66 4.88 -8.94
CA ASP A 501 26.14 5.77 -9.99
C ASP A 501 25.05 6.79 -10.35
N VAL A 502 25.25 8.04 -9.94
CA VAL A 502 24.47 9.15 -10.50
C VAL A 502 25.07 9.48 -11.86
N GLY A 503 24.29 9.60 -12.93
CA GLY A 503 24.73 9.88 -14.31
C GLY A 503 24.83 11.38 -14.65
N PRO A 504 25.60 11.79 -15.68
CA PRO A 504 25.60 13.19 -16.10
C PRO A 504 24.23 13.55 -16.65
N ARG A 505 23.88 14.85 -16.69
CA ARG A 505 22.67 15.27 -17.42
C ARG A 505 22.90 15.05 -18.92
N ARG A 506 21.95 14.38 -19.56
CA ARG A 506 21.94 14.10 -21.00
C ARG A 506 20.82 14.93 -21.64
N PRO A 507 21.09 15.69 -22.71
CA PRO A 507 20.07 16.52 -23.32
C PRO A 507 18.92 15.66 -23.85
N TRP A 508 17.70 16.13 -23.65
CA TRP A 508 16.54 15.58 -24.34
C TRP A 508 16.65 15.96 -25.82
N PRO A 509 16.61 15.01 -26.76
CA PRO A 509 16.76 15.32 -28.18
C PRO A 509 15.74 16.33 -28.66
N VAL A 510 16.16 17.20 -29.58
CA VAL A 510 15.25 18.09 -30.30
C VAL A 510 14.68 17.36 -31.50
N ILE A 511 13.36 17.40 -31.66
CA ILE A 511 12.67 16.82 -32.81
C ILE A 511 13.16 17.50 -34.09
N VAL A 512 13.63 16.71 -35.05
CA VAL A 512 14.02 17.15 -36.39
C VAL A 512 12.92 16.73 -37.37
N VAL A 513 12.16 17.71 -37.86
CA VAL A 513 11.17 17.49 -38.92
C VAL A 513 11.87 17.59 -40.28
N PRO A 514 11.82 16.55 -41.15
CA PRO A 514 12.39 16.63 -42.48
C PRO A 514 11.75 17.77 -43.29
N PRO A 515 12.52 18.55 -44.07
CA PRO A 515 11.93 19.57 -44.93
C PRO A 515 10.99 18.91 -45.94
N THR A 516 9.73 19.32 -45.95
CA THR A 516 8.76 18.88 -46.97
C THR A 516 9.28 19.27 -48.35
N THR A 517 9.74 18.32 -49.16
CA THR A 517 10.03 18.56 -50.56
C THR A 517 8.71 18.77 -51.30
N ARG A 518 8.19 20.00 -51.27
CA ARG A 518 7.15 20.40 -52.24
C ARG A 518 7.84 20.43 -53.60
N PRO A 519 7.49 19.56 -54.58
CA PRO A 519 8.03 19.69 -55.91
C PRO A 519 7.70 21.10 -56.43
N PRO A 520 8.64 21.80 -57.09
CA PRO A 520 8.38 23.14 -57.57
C PRO A 520 7.12 23.12 -58.43
N ALA A 521 6.17 23.99 -58.10
CA ALA A 521 4.98 24.19 -58.90
C ALA A 521 5.41 24.38 -60.35
N GLY A 522 5.02 23.43 -61.20
CA GLY A 522 5.37 23.46 -62.61
C GLY A 522 5.04 24.83 -63.18
N THR A 523 6.07 25.55 -63.63
CA THR A 523 5.89 26.73 -64.46
C THR A 523 5.09 26.28 -65.67
N GLY A 524 3.84 26.72 -65.75
CA GLY A 524 2.97 26.48 -66.90
C GLY A 524 3.71 26.90 -68.17
N GLY A 525 4.02 25.91 -69.01
CA GLY A 525 4.49 26.18 -70.36
C GLY A 525 3.40 26.94 -71.14
N PRO A 526 3.78 27.90 -71.99
CA PRO A 526 2.81 28.67 -72.74
C PRO A 526 2.07 27.76 -73.74
N ASN A 527 0.74 27.81 -73.70
CA ASN A 527 -0.11 27.29 -74.77
C ASN A 527 0.28 27.94 -76.09
N LEU A 528 0.82 27.16 -77.03
CA LEU A 528 0.87 27.50 -78.45
C LEU A 528 -0.46 27.10 -79.09
N PRO A 529 -1.12 27.97 -79.85
CA PRO A 529 -2.32 27.61 -80.58
C PRO A 529 -1.95 27.03 -81.95
N THR A 530 -2.46 25.84 -82.27
CA THR A 530 -2.91 25.44 -83.63
C THR A 530 -3.92 24.32 -83.51
#